data_AF-A0A3D5R5D1-F1
#
_entry.id   AF-A0A3D5R5D1-F1
#
_cell.length_a   1.000
_cell.length_b   1.000
_cell.length_c   1.000
_cell.angle_alpha   90.00
_cell.angle_beta   90.00
_cell.angle_gamma   90.00
#
_symmetry.space_group_name_H-M   'P 1'
#
loop_
_entity.id
_entity.type
_entity.pdbx_description
1 polymer ?
#
loop_
_entity_poly.entity_id
_entity_poly.type
_entity_poly.pdbx_seq_one_letter_code
_entity_poly.pdbx_strand_id
1 'polypeptide(L)'
;MLRQKNVRSVLDYILLDEGLHFGRLPKALIPFHAYRKGDVRTALEEHLVEAASFMANAGGVCRLHFTSSTEHGKAVRTFLKSIIPHYEKRCRVRFKIDLSVQSPATNILAVDEKNLPFRDEEGRLVFRPGGHGALLENLQALDADLIFVKNIDNIAPEKLQRKILSYKKMLGGLALELQASVFTMLRCLEKRQISADELKTITGFCRSELNVKFPEGFSRLSPKEKAR
;
A
#
# COMPACT_ATOMS: atom_id res chain seq x y z
N MET A 1 -28.93 0.49 27.11
CA MET A 1 -28.20 1.30 26.09
C MET A 1 -28.90 1.28 24.73
N LEU A 2 -28.75 0.25 23.89
CA LEU A 2 -29.29 0.26 22.50
C LEU A 2 -30.82 0.37 22.45
N ARG A 3 -31.55 -0.39 23.28
CA ARG A 3 -33.02 -0.31 23.37
C ARG A 3 -33.54 1.04 23.90
N GLN A 4 -32.68 1.79 24.60
CA GLN A 4 -33.00 3.08 25.20
C GLN A 4 -32.54 4.26 24.30
N LYS A 5 -31.96 3.99 23.12
CA LYS A 5 -31.43 5.00 22.18
C LYS A 5 -30.47 6.03 22.83
N ASN A 6 -29.78 5.65 23.90
CA ASN A 6 -28.81 6.52 24.55
C ASN A 6 -27.50 6.52 23.74
N VAL A 7 -27.38 7.48 22.82
CA VAL A 7 -26.25 7.62 21.90
C VAL A 7 -24.93 7.84 22.66
N ARG A 8 -24.95 8.66 23.72
CA ARG A 8 -23.76 8.96 24.50
C ARG A 8 -23.16 7.70 25.12
N SER A 9 -23.96 6.90 25.82
CA SER A 9 -23.47 5.66 26.44
C SER A 9 -23.00 4.63 25.40
N VAL A 10 -23.57 4.64 24.19
CA VAL A 10 -23.09 3.77 23.10
C VAL A 10 -21.72 4.23 22.59
N LEU A 11 -21.52 5.55 22.40
CA LEU A 11 -20.24 6.09 21.98
C LEU A 11 -19.16 5.90 23.06
N ASP A 12 -19.49 6.15 24.33
CA ASP A 12 -18.58 5.94 25.45
C ASP A 12 -18.15 4.47 25.50
N TYR A 13 -19.09 3.54 25.37
CA TYR A 13 -18.77 2.11 25.32
C TYR A 13 -17.94 1.72 24.09
N ILE A 14 -18.10 2.36 22.93
CA ILE A 14 -17.30 2.02 21.74
C ILE A 14 -15.87 2.58 21.85
N LEU A 15 -15.74 3.83 22.30
CA LEU A 15 -14.51 4.60 22.18
C LEU A 15 -13.59 4.49 23.39
N LEU A 16 -14.16 4.38 24.60
CA LEU A 16 -13.42 4.48 25.86
C LEU A 16 -12.95 3.12 26.39
N ASP A 17 -12.01 3.19 27.31
CA ASP A 17 -11.33 2.05 27.97
C ASP A 17 -12.30 1.14 28.75
N GLU A 18 -13.43 1.68 29.20
CA GLU A 18 -14.47 0.94 29.93
C GLU A 18 -15.30 0.00 29.04
N GLY A 19 -15.18 0.13 27.71
CA GLY A 19 -15.88 -0.71 26.74
C GLY A 19 -14.94 -1.34 25.71
N LEU A 20 -15.22 -1.13 24.42
CA LEU A 20 -14.50 -1.73 23.30
C LEU A 20 -13.16 -1.07 23.01
N HIS A 21 -12.90 0.13 23.55
CA HIS A 21 -11.62 0.83 23.45
C HIS A 21 -11.20 1.16 22.00
N PHE A 22 -12.13 1.26 21.05
CA PHE A 22 -11.80 1.50 19.64
C PHE A 22 -11.21 2.88 19.37
N GLY A 23 -11.39 3.84 20.30
CA GLY A 23 -10.83 5.19 20.16
C GLY A 23 -9.30 5.23 20.23
N ARG A 24 -8.66 4.23 20.84
CA ARG A 24 -7.18 4.14 20.97
C ARG A 24 -6.54 3.02 20.15
N LEU A 25 -7.34 2.17 19.51
CA LEU A 25 -6.81 1.12 18.64
C LEU A 25 -6.43 1.69 17.27
N PRO A 26 -5.30 1.24 16.68
CA PRO A 26 -5.06 1.50 15.27
C PRO A 26 -6.17 0.86 14.44
N LYS A 27 -6.59 1.53 13.35
CA LYS A 27 -7.59 1.01 12.39
C LYS A 27 -7.33 -0.45 11.97
N ALA A 28 -6.06 -0.81 11.88
CA ALA A 28 -5.58 -2.16 11.59
C ALA A 28 -6.19 -3.26 12.48
N LEU A 29 -6.48 -2.94 13.74
CA LEU A 29 -6.95 -3.88 14.78
C LEU A 29 -8.45 -3.74 15.09
N ILE A 30 -9.14 -2.79 14.45
CA ILE A 30 -10.57 -2.61 14.66
C ILE A 30 -11.32 -3.69 13.84
N PRO A 31 -12.28 -4.43 14.44
CA PRO A 31 -13.20 -5.29 13.72
C PRO A 31 -13.84 -4.55 12.54
N PHE A 32 -13.62 -5.05 11.34
CA PHE A 32 -13.88 -4.33 10.09
C PHE A 32 -15.04 -4.96 9.30
N HIS A 33 -15.07 -6.29 9.18
CA HIS A 33 -16.15 -7.03 8.53
C HIS A 33 -16.66 -8.19 9.36
N ALA A 34 -17.96 -8.45 9.27
CA ALA A 34 -18.61 -9.61 9.86
C ALA A 34 -19.15 -10.55 8.77
N TYR A 35 -18.97 -11.84 8.99
CA TYR A 35 -19.37 -12.94 8.13
C TYR A 35 -20.38 -13.86 8.83
N ARG A 36 -20.93 -14.81 8.05
CA ARG A 36 -21.83 -15.82 8.59
C ARG A 36 -21.15 -16.64 9.68
N LYS A 37 -21.94 -17.15 10.63
CA LYS A 37 -21.49 -17.96 11.78
C LYS A 37 -20.55 -17.21 12.74
N GLY A 38 -20.56 -15.87 12.73
CA GLY A 38 -19.87 -15.05 13.72
C GLY A 38 -18.38 -14.82 13.45
N ASP A 39 -17.86 -15.17 12.26
CA ASP A 39 -16.51 -14.80 11.83
C ASP A 39 -16.44 -13.27 11.65
N VAL A 40 -15.65 -12.59 12.49
CA VAL A 40 -15.45 -11.14 12.45
C VAL A 40 -13.97 -10.88 12.27
N ARG A 41 -13.63 -10.10 11.25
CA ARG A 41 -12.24 -9.84 10.85
C ARG A 41 -11.90 -8.38 10.99
N THR A 42 -10.73 -8.13 11.51
CA THR A 42 -10.04 -6.84 11.46
C THR A 42 -9.54 -6.53 10.05
N ALA A 43 -9.10 -5.28 9.84
CA ALA A 43 -8.49 -4.89 8.58
C ALA A 43 -7.25 -5.75 8.24
N LEU A 44 -6.38 -6.05 9.22
CA LEU A 44 -5.19 -6.87 8.99
C LEU A 44 -5.52 -8.26 8.47
N GLU A 45 -6.51 -8.92 9.09
CA GLU A 45 -6.97 -10.24 8.68
C GLU A 45 -7.48 -10.25 7.24
N GLU A 46 -8.21 -9.20 6.84
CA GLU A 46 -8.71 -9.09 5.47
C GLU A 46 -7.59 -8.86 4.45
N HIS A 47 -6.53 -8.12 4.80
CA HIS A 47 -5.36 -7.98 3.95
C HIS A 47 -4.59 -9.31 3.79
N LEU A 48 -4.53 -10.17 4.82
CA LEU A 48 -3.95 -11.51 4.69
C LEU A 48 -4.71 -12.37 3.68
N VAL A 49 -6.04 -12.38 3.78
CA VAL A 49 -6.91 -13.14 2.86
C VAL A 49 -6.77 -12.61 1.43
N GLU A 50 -6.80 -11.29 1.26
CA GLU A 50 -6.66 -10.66 -0.05
C GLU A 50 -5.29 -10.96 -0.67
N ALA A 51 -4.21 -10.76 0.08
CA ALA A 51 -2.85 -11.01 -0.41
C ALA A 51 -2.66 -12.47 -0.83
N ALA A 52 -3.15 -13.42 -0.03
CA ALA A 52 -3.07 -14.84 -0.36
C ALA A 52 -3.79 -15.21 -1.67
N SER A 53 -4.80 -14.43 -2.08
CA SER A 53 -5.59 -14.72 -3.28
C SER A 53 -4.88 -14.44 -4.62
N PHE A 54 -3.84 -13.60 -4.62
CA PHE A 54 -3.10 -13.26 -5.84
C PHE A 54 -1.59 -12.99 -5.71
N MET A 55 -1.03 -12.85 -4.50
CA MET A 55 0.39 -12.51 -4.32
C MET A 55 1.28 -13.69 -3.89
N ALA A 56 0.70 -14.87 -3.63
CA ALA A 56 1.50 -16.04 -3.30
C ALA A 56 2.37 -16.46 -4.49
N ASN A 57 3.67 -16.65 -4.26
CA ASN A 57 4.57 -17.14 -5.29
C ASN A 57 4.39 -18.65 -5.54
N ALA A 58 5.12 -19.20 -6.52
CA ALA A 58 5.06 -20.63 -6.86
C ALA A 58 5.42 -21.56 -5.67
N GLY A 59 6.21 -21.07 -4.71
CA GLY A 59 6.55 -21.80 -3.47
C GLY A 59 5.52 -21.63 -2.35
N GLY A 60 4.38 -21.00 -2.61
CA GLY A 60 3.32 -20.76 -1.63
C GLY A 60 3.64 -19.68 -0.60
N VAL A 61 4.68 -18.87 -0.81
CA VAL A 61 5.05 -17.76 0.10
C VAL A 61 4.35 -16.48 -0.33
N CYS A 62 3.59 -15.87 0.57
CA CYS A 62 2.93 -14.59 0.40
C CYS A 62 3.64 -13.53 1.26
N ARG A 63 4.20 -12.50 0.61
CA ARG A 63 4.93 -11.43 1.28
C ARG A 63 4.00 -10.24 1.54
N LEU A 64 3.98 -9.75 2.77
CA LEU A 64 3.29 -8.52 3.13
C LEU A 64 4.23 -7.63 3.94
N HIS A 65 4.06 -6.32 3.81
CA HIS A 65 4.77 -5.34 4.62
C HIS A 65 3.77 -4.33 5.16
N PHE A 66 3.76 -4.14 6.48
CA PHE A 66 2.89 -3.16 7.13
C PHE A 66 3.71 -2.00 7.67
N THR A 67 3.28 -0.78 7.37
CA THR A 67 3.84 0.42 8.01
C THR A 67 2.88 0.91 9.08
N SER A 68 3.37 1.10 10.30
CA SER A 68 2.58 1.58 11.45
C SER A 68 3.30 2.69 12.20
N SER A 69 2.58 3.49 12.99
CA SER A 69 3.23 4.39 13.95
C SER A 69 3.99 3.61 15.03
N THR A 70 4.98 4.25 15.65
CA THR A 70 5.83 3.65 16.70
C THR A 70 5.00 3.07 17.84
N GLU A 71 3.98 3.82 18.28
CA GLU A 71 3.10 3.46 19.39
C GLU A 71 2.28 2.18 19.14
N HIS A 72 1.93 1.90 17.88
CA HIS A 72 1.06 0.79 17.51
C HIS A 72 1.81 -0.47 17.06
N GLY A 73 3.12 -0.38 16.78
CA GLY A 73 3.91 -1.48 16.22
C GLY A 73 3.91 -2.74 17.09
N LYS A 74 3.96 -2.59 18.43
CA LYS A 74 3.91 -3.74 19.35
C LYS A 74 2.56 -4.45 19.31
N ALA A 75 1.46 -3.69 19.34
CA ALA A 75 0.10 -4.25 19.30
C ALA A 75 -0.16 -5.00 17.97
N VAL A 76 0.21 -4.38 16.84
CA VAL A 76 0.09 -5.00 15.51
C VAL A 76 0.90 -6.29 15.42
N ARG A 77 2.15 -6.29 15.89
CA ARG A 77 3.01 -7.49 15.86
C ARG A 77 2.45 -8.63 16.70
N THR A 78 1.96 -8.33 17.90
CA THR A 78 1.34 -9.33 18.78
C THR A 78 0.08 -9.92 18.15
N PHE A 79 -0.77 -9.07 17.60
CA PHE A 79 -1.99 -9.51 16.93
C PHE A 79 -1.69 -10.40 15.71
N LEU A 80 -0.80 -9.96 14.83
CA LEU A 80 -0.34 -10.76 13.68
C LEU A 80 0.16 -12.15 14.10
N LYS A 81 1.03 -12.24 15.12
CA LYS A 81 1.52 -13.52 15.64
C LYS A 81 0.39 -14.45 16.08
N SER A 82 -0.69 -13.91 16.65
CA SER A 82 -1.84 -14.70 17.09
C SER A 82 -2.69 -15.24 15.94
N ILE A 83 -2.81 -14.49 14.83
CA ILE A 83 -3.70 -14.84 13.71
C ILE A 83 -3.00 -15.60 12.57
N ILE A 84 -1.69 -15.41 12.36
CA ILE A 84 -0.94 -15.99 11.23
C ILE A 84 -1.17 -17.50 11.09
N PRO A 85 -1.03 -18.35 12.14
CA PRO A 85 -1.19 -19.79 11.99
C PRO A 85 -2.57 -20.20 11.47
N HIS A 86 -3.62 -19.48 11.90
CA HIS A 86 -4.98 -19.70 11.42
C HIS A 86 -5.09 -19.40 9.92
N TYR A 87 -4.58 -18.24 9.48
CA TYR A 87 -4.68 -17.81 8.10
C TYR A 87 -3.74 -18.55 7.15
N GLU A 88 -2.56 -18.99 7.58
CA GLU A 88 -1.69 -19.86 6.78
C GLU A 88 -2.39 -21.18 6.45
N LYS A 89 -3.02 -21.80 7.46
CA LYS A 89 -3.81 -23.02 7.26
C LYS A 89 -5.02 -22.79 6.37
N ARG A 90 -5.76 -21.70 6.62
CA ARG A 90 -6.97 -21.34 5.87
C ARG A 90 -6.66 -21.07 4.40
N CYS A 91 -5.64 -20.27 4.13
CA CYS A 91 -5.28 -19.79 2.80
C CYS A 91 -4.31 -20.72 2.06
N ARG A 92 -3.73 -21.73 2.74
CA ARG A 92 -2.74 -22.66 2.19
C ARG A 92 -1.51 -21.95 1.63
N VAL A 93 -1.04 -20.93 2.36
CA VAL A 93 0.17 -20.14 2.04
C VAL A 93 1.00 -19.99 3.30
N ARG A 94 2.27 -19.61 3.13
CA ARG A 94 3.14 -19.16 4.21
C ARG A 94 3.28 -17.65 4.16
N PHE A 95 2.98 -16.94 5.24
CA PHE A 95 3.11 -15.50 5.25
C PHE A 95 4.53 -15.09 5.70
N LYS A 96 5.19 -14.26 4.89
CA LYS A 96 6.38 -13.51 5.31
C LYS A 96 5.93 -12.06 5.53
N ILE A 97 5.86 -11.64 6.79
CA ILE A 97 5.34 -10.33 7.16
C ILE A 97 6.42 -9.50 7.82
N ASP A 98 6.73 -8.37 7.19
CA ASP A 98 7.65 -7.37 7.71
C ASP A 98 6.88 -6.13 8.19
N LEU A 99 7.48 -5.38 9.12
CA LEU A 99 6.89 -4.22 9.77
C LEU A 99 7.90 -3.09 9.77
N SER A 100 7.49 -1.89 9.35
CA SER A 100 8.29 -0.67 9.49
C SER A 100 7.51 0.45 10.17
N VAL A 101 8.23 1.48 10.55
CA VAL A 101 7.67 2.75 11.02
C VAL A 101 7.92 3.81 9.96
N GLN A 102 6.97 4.71 9.77
CA GLN A 102 7.17 5.87 8.91
C GLN A 102 8.19 6.82 9.54
N SER A 103 9.16 7.28 8.76
CA SER A 103 10.23 8.16 9.23
C SER A 103 9.66 9.48 9.82
N PRO A 104 9.94 9.81 11.09
CA PRO A 104 9.50 11.08 11.68
C PRO A 104 10.08 12.32 10.98
N ALA A 105 11.17 12.17 10.23
CA ALA A 105 11.77 13.25 9.44
C ALA A 105 10.83 13.76 8.34
N THR A 106 9.82 12.96 7.96
CA THR A 106 8.80 13.33 6.98
C THR A 106 7.65 14.13 7.60
N ASN A 107 7.64 14.33 8.93
CA ASN A 107 6.56 15.03 9.59
C ASN A 107 6.55 16.51 9.21
N ILE A 108 5.36 17.03 8.92
CA ILE A 108 5.12 18.41 8.54
C ILE A 108 4.52 19.14 9.74
N LEU A 109 4.94 20.40 9.92
CA LEU A 109 4.38 21.30 10.93
C LEU A 109 2.88 21.53 10.64
N ALA A 110 2.02 21.23 11.61
CA ALA A 110 0.60 21.54 11.49
C ALA A 110 0.41 23.07 11.57
N VAL A 111 -0.57 23.57 10.82
CA VAL A 111 -0.95 24.98 10.82
C VAL A 111 -2.42 25.15 11.19
N ASP A 112 -2.76 26.29 11.78
CA ASP A 112 -4.14 26.69 12.05
C ASP A 112 -4.84 27.25 10.78
N GLU A 113 -6.10 27.68 10.93
CA GLU A 113 -6.89 28.24 9.82
C GLU A 113 -6.30 29.54 9.23
N LYS A 114 -5.38 30.20 9.95
CA LYS A 114 -4.65 31.39 9.51
C LYS A 114 -3.27 31.05 8.94
N ASN A 115 -2.98 29.76 8.74
CA ASN A 115 -1.70 29.25 8.26
C ASN A 115 -0.53 29.56 9.22
N LEU A 116 -0.80 29.71 10.52
CA LEU A 116 0.22 29.89 11.56
C LEU A 116 0.56 28.55 12.24
N PRO A 117 1.80 28.35 12.73
CA PRO A 117 2.18 27.13 13.43
C PRO A 117 1.21 26.74 14.55
N PHE A 118 0.59 25.57 14.43
CA PHE A 118 -0.34 25.06 15.44
C PHE A 118 0.43 24.61 16.68
N ARG A 119 -0.11 24.94 17.85
CA ARG A 119 0.45 24.59 19.16
C ARG A 119 -0.59 23.87 20.01
N ASP A 120 -0.12 22.92 20.81
CA ASP A 120 -0.96 22.23 21.80
C ASP A 120 -1.23 23.11 23.03
N GLU A 121 -1.97 22.57 24.00
CA GLU A 121 -2.33 23.27 25.26
C GLU A 121 -1.08 23.65 26.09
N GLU A 122 0.02 22.94 25.91
CA GLU A 122 1.32 23.24 26.52
C GLU A 122 2.21 24.19 25.69
N GLY A 123 1.71 24.70 24.56
CA GLY A 123 2.42 25.63 23.69
C GLY A 123 3.47 25.00 22.76
N ARG A 124 3.55 23.66 22.68
CA ARG A 124 4.50 22.93 21.84
C ARG A 124 4.02 22.86 20.40
N LEU A 125 4.94 22.90 19.44
CA LEU A 125 4.62 22.74 18.02
C LEU A 125 4.07 21.33 17.75
N VAL A 126 2.98 21.27 17.01
CA VAL A 126 2.35 20.00 16.62
C VAL A 126 2.81 19.61 15.23
N PHE A 127 3.31 18.38 15.12
CA PHE A 127 3.73 17.79 13.85
C PHE A 127 2.78 16.69 13.44
N ARG A 128 2.53 16.54 12.13
CA ARG A 128 1.74 15.44 11.57
C ARG A 128 2.56 14.66 10.55
N PRO A 129 2.29 13.35 10.38
CA PRO A 129 2.87 12.56 9.31
C PRO A 129 2.76 13.30 7.97
N GLY A 130 3.88 13.40 7.25
CA GLY A 130 3.87 13.96 5.90
C GLY A 130 2.93 13.16 5.00
N GLY A 131 2.41 13.83 3.95
CA GLY A 131 1.51 13.20 2.99
C GLY A 131 2.16 12.07 2.18
N HIS A 132 1.68 11.83 0.95
CA HIS A 132 2.04 10.66 0.14
C HIS A 132 3.56 10.35 0.02
N GLY A 133 4.43 11.37 0.04
CA GLY A 133 5.89 11.18 -0.06
C GLY A 133 6.55 10.53 1.17
N ALA A 134 5.85 10.46 2.30
CA ALA A 134 6.43 9.97 3.54
C ALA A 134 6.70 8.45 3.55
N LEU A 135 6.12 7.71 2.60
CA LEU A 135 6.34 6.27 2.46
C LEU A 135 7.51 5.95 1.52
N LEU A 136 8.09 6.92 0.80
CA LEU A 136 9.12 6.65 -0.21
C LEU A 136 10.35 5.95 0.37
N GLU A 137 10.84 6.39 1.54
CA GLU A 137 11.95 5.73 2.24
C GLU A 137 11.59 4.27 2.60
N ASN A 138 10.36 4.04 3.08
CA ASN A 138 9.89 2.70 3.41
C ASN A 138 9.84 1.80 2.16
N LEU A 139 9.37 2.33 1.03
CA LEU A 139 9.27 1.59 -0.24
C LEU A 139 10.66 1.30 -0.82
N GLN A 140 11.60 2.24 -0.75
CA GLN A 140 12.97 2.07 -1.23
C GLN A 140 13.74 0.99 -0.44
N ALA A 141 13.38 0.77 0.82
CA ALA A 141 13.97 -0.29 1.64
C ALA A 141 13.44 -1.69 1.32
N LEU A 142 12.39 -1.82 0.49
CA LEU A 142 11.82 -3.11 0.09
C LEU A 142 12.55 -3.67 -1.13
N ASP A 143 13.01 -4.92 -1.01
CA ASP A 143 13.57 -5.69 -2.11
C ASP A 143 12.44 -6.39 -2.89
N ALA A 144 11.87 -5.68 -3.88
CA ALA A 144 10.79 -6.18 -4.73
C ALA A 144 10.73 -5.49 -6.09
N ASP A 145 10.42 -6.26 -7.14
CA ASP A 145 10.24 -5.74 -8.51
C ASP A 145 8.88 -5.03 -8.71
N LEU A 146 7.86 -5.44 -7.96
CA LEU A 146 6.50 -4.92 -8.03
C LEU A 146 5.89 -4.88 -6.63
N ILE A 147 5.37 -3.72 -6.23
CA ILE A 147 4.76 -3.49 -4.91
C ILE A 147 3.32 -3.03 -5.08
N PHE A 148 2.38 -3.78 -4.48
CA PHE A 148 0.98 -3.35 -4.36
C PHE A 148 0.81 -2.51 -3.08
N VAL A 149 0.60 -1.20 -3.24
CA VAL A 149 0.39 -0.28 -2.12
C VAL A 149 -1.09 -0.08 -1.85
N LYS A 150 -1.49 -0.18 -0.58
CA LYS A 150 -2.90 -0.08 -0.19
C LYS A 150 -3.06 0.50 1.22
N ASN A 151 -4.08 1.32 1.40
CA ASN A 151 -4.46 1.83 2.71
C ASN A 151 -5.03 0.70 3.57
N ILE A 152 -4.76 0.77 4.87
CA ILE A 152 -5.20 -0.27 5.82
C ILE A 152 -6.72 -0.43 5.86
N ASP A 153 -7.47 0.67 5.76
CA ASP A 153 -8.93 0.72 5.83
C ASP A 153 -9.63 0.60 4.47
N ASN A 154 -8.89 0.64 3.36
CA ASN A 154 -9.45 0.42 2.04
C ASN A 154 -9.42 -1.07 1.70
N ILE A 155 -10.23 -1.89 2.36
CA ILE A 155 -10.29 -3.35 2.12
C ILE A 155 -11.75 -3.76 1.94
N ALA A 156 -12.04 -4.48 0.85
CA ALA A 156 -13.38 -4.96 0.58
C ALA A 156 -13.61 -6.31 1.28
N PRO A 157 -14.85 -6.69 1.63
CA PRO A 157 -15.14 -8.02 2.16
C PRO A 157 -14.91 -9.10 1.08
N GLU A 158 -14.62 -10.32 1.51
CA GLU A 158 -14.19 -11.45 0.67
C GLU A 158 -15.10 -11.68 -0.55
N LYS A 159 -16.43 -11.51 -0.39
CA LYS A 159 -17.41 -11.66 -1.49
C LYS A 159 -17.18 -10.64 -2.62
N LEU A 160 -16.84 -9.39 -2.28
CA LEU A 160 -16.56 -8.35 -3.25
C LEU A 160 -15.14 -8.48 -3.80
N GLN A 161 -14.16 -8.86 -2.97
CA GLN A 161 -12.80 -9.15 -3.43
C GLN A 161 -12.78 -10.19 -4.55
N ARG A 162 -13.55 -11.27 -4.42
CA ARG A 162 -13.67 -12.32 -5.45
C ARG A 162 -14.14 -11.78 -6.81
N LYS A 163 -14.94 -10.73 -6.84
CA LYS A 163 -15.41 -10.10 -8.09
C LYS A 163 -14.34 -9.26 -8.77
N ILE A 164 -13.45 -8.65 -7.98
CA ILE A 164 -12.39 -7.75 -8.49
C ILE A 164 -11.05 -8.45 -8.69
N LEU A 165 -10.91 -9.69 -8.24
CA LEU A 165 -9.65 -10.44 -8.23
C LEU A 165 -9.04 -10.61 -9.63
N SER A 166 -9.86 -10.92 -10.64
CA SER A 166 -9.41 -11.06 -12.03
C SER A 166 -8.81 -9.77 -12.56
N TYR A 167 -9.43 -8.62 -12.27
CA TYR A 167 -8.93 -7.30 -12.67
C TYR A 167 -7.60 -6.97 -11.99
N LYS A 168 -7.43 -7.31 -10.71
CA LYS A 168 -6.14 -7.12 -10.01
C LYS A 168 -5.02 -7.94 -10.65
N LYS A 169 -5.30 -9.22 -10.97
CA LYS A 169 -4.34 -10.09 -11.65
C LYS A 169 -4.01 -9.58 -13.05
N MET A 170 -5.02 -9.12 -13.79
CA MET A 170 -4.85 -8.53 -15.12
C MET A 170 -3.96 -7.27 -15.07
N LEU A 171 -4.24 -6.34 -14.16
CA LEU A 171 -3.43 -5.13 -13.99
C LEU A 171 -1.99 -5.45 -13.54
N GLY A 172 -1.81 -6.41 -12.64
CA GLY A 172 -0.49 -6.88 -12.25
C GLY A 172 0.27 -7.52 -13.40
N GLY A 173 -0.40 -8.34 -14.22
CA GLY A 173 0.17 -8.94 -15.42
C GLY A 173 0.60 -7.89 -16.45
N LEU A 174 -0.27 -6.91 -16.72
CA LEU A 174 0.04 -5.78 -17.61
C LEU A 174 1.25 -4.98 -17.09
N ALA A 175 1.33 -4.71 -15.79
CA ALA A 175 2.47 -4.01 -15.21
C ALA A 175 3.79 -4.78 -15.41
N LEU A 176 3.77 -6.10 -15.23
CA LEU A 176 4.95 -6.96 -15.48
C LEU A 176 5.33 -7.02 -16.95
N GLU A 177 4.35 -7.09 -17.86
CA GLU A 177 4.59 -7.07 -19.31
C GLU A 177 5.20 -5.75 -19.78
N LEU A 178 4.67 -4.62 -19.29
CA LEU A 178 5.24 -3.30 -19.55
C LEU A 178 6.66 -3.18 -18.99
N GLN A 179 6.90 -3.64 -17.76
CA GLN A 179 8.24 -3.66 -17.16
C GLN A 179 9.23 -4.50 -17.99
N ALA A 180 8.84 -5.71 -18.40
CA ALA A 180 9.69 -6.58 -19.21
C ALA A 180 10.04 -5.95 -20.56
N SER A 181 9.08 -5.27 -21.17
CA SER A 181 9.28 -4.50 -22.41
C SER A 181 10.27 -3.36 -22.17
N VAL A 182 10.06 -2.55 -21.12
CA VAL A 182 10.97 -1.46 -20.72
C VAL A 182 12.39 -1.96 -20.50
N PHE A 183 12.58 -3.03 -19.74
CA PHE A 183 13.91 -3.59 -19.47
C PHE A 183 14.58 -4.14 -20.73
N THR A 184 13.81 -4.70 -21.66
CA THR A 184 14.34 -5.13 -22.96
C THR A 184 14.84 -3.94 -23.77
N MET A 185 14.06 -2.87 -23.84
CA MET A 185 14.46 -1.64 -24.53
C MET A 185 15.68 -0.97 -23.88
N LEU A 186 15.74 -0.90 -22.55
CA LEU A 186 16.91 -0.38 -21.83
C LEU A 186 18.19 -1.16 -22.14
N ARG A 187 18.14 -2.49 -22.13
CA ARG A 187 19.30 -3.33 -22.52
C ARG A 187 19.74 -3.09 -23.97
N CYS A 188 18.81 -2.80 -24.89
CA CYS A 188 19.16 -2.45 -26.26
C CYS A 188 19.86 -1.08 -26.33
N LEU A 189 19.37 -0.09 -25.60
CA LEU A 189 19.98 1.25 -25.53
C LEU A 189 21.40 1.21 -24.93
N GLU A 190 21.60 0.42 -23.88
CA GLU A 190 22.91 0.25 -23.22
C GLU A 190 24.00 -0.31 -24.13
N LYS A 191 23.64 -1.15 -25.13
CA LYS A 191 24.58 -1.75 -26.08
C LYS A 191 25.17 -0.74 -27.08
N ARG A 192 24.68 0.51 -27.13
CA ARG A 192 25.16 1.63 -27.97
C ARG A 192 25.23 1.37 -29.49
N GLN A 193 24.65 0.28 -29.97
CA GLN A 193 24.50 -0.04 -31.40
C GLN A 193 23.01 -0.22 -31.71
N ILE A 194 22.24 0.87 -31.60
CA ILE A 194 20.80 0.84 -31.90
C ILE A 194 20.54 1.44 -33.28
N SER A 195 19.77 0.72 -34.10
CA SER A 195 19.35 1.18 -35.42
C SER A 195 18.29 2.29 -35.32
N ALA A 196 18.11 3.03 -36.41
CA ALA A 196 17.08 4.06 -36.48
C ALA A 196 15.65 3.48 -36.34
N ASP A 197 15.42 2.27 -36.86
CA ASP A 197 14.13 1.57 -36.77
C ASP A 197 13.82 1.07 -35.36
N GLU A 198 14.83 0.56 -34.64
CA GLU A 198 14.68 0.20 -33.22
C GLU A 198 14.37 1.44 -32.38
N LEU A 199 15.06 2.56 -32.61
CA LEU A 199 14.76 3.84 -31.93
C LEU A 199 13.33 4.33 -32.22
N LYS A 200 12.86 4.18 -33.47
CA LYS A 200 11.48 4.51 -33.82
C LYS A 200 10.49 3.62 -33.08
N THR A 201 10.78 2.33 -32.94
CA THR A 201 9.96 1.38 -32.17
C THR A 201 9.90 1.76 -30.69
N ILE A 202 11.04 2.01 -30.06
CA ILE A 202 11.12 2.41 -28.64
C ILE A 202 10.34 3.71 -28.41
N THR A 203 10.57 4.73 -29.24
CA THR A 203 9.89 6.02 -29.09
C THR A 203 8.37 5.93 -29.34
N GLY A 204 7.94 5.03 -30.24
CA GLY A 204 6.55 4.67 -30.42
C GLY A 204 5.93 4.05 -29.17
N PHE A 205 6.59 3.02 -28.61
CA PHE A 205 6.17 2.36 -27.38
C PHE A 205 6.07 3.34 -26.21
N CYS A 206 7.07 4.20 -26.00
CA CYS A 206 7.04 5.20 -24.93
C CYS A 206 5.82 6.12 -25.04
N ARG A 207 5.40 6.47 -26.27
CA ARG A 207 4.22 7.31 -26.49
C ARG A 207 2.92 6.56 -26.28
N SER A 208 2.76 5.37 -26.87
CA SER A 208 1.49 4.63 -26.85
C SER A 208 1.24 3.94 -25.51
N GLU A 209 2.25 3.27 -24.97
CA GLU A 209 2.08 2.42 -23.78
C GLU A 209 2.40 3.16 -22.49
N LEU A 210 3.46 4.01 -22.50
CA LEU A 210 3.92 4.70 -21.29
C LEU A 210 3.43 6.15 -21.19
N ASN A 211 2.68 6.64 -22.19
CA ASN A 211 2.17 8.02 -22.25
C ASN A 211 3.26 9.10 -22.09
N VAL A 212 4.49 8.81 -22.53
CA VAL A 212 5.62 9.74 -22.46
C VAL A 212 5.46 10.85 -23.48
N LYS A 213 5.56 12.10 -22.99
CA LYS A 213 5.68 13.29 -23.84
C LYS A 213 7.14 13.67 -23.98
N PHE A 214 7.68 13.50 -25.19
CA PHE A 214 9.03 13.93 -25.50
C PHE A 214 9.09 15.46 -25.68
N PRO A 215 10.24 16.10 -25.35
CA PRO A 215 10.41 17.54 -25.48
C PRO A 215 10.30 18.00 -26.94
N GLU A 216 10.02 19.30 -27.12
CA GLU A 216 10.00 19.91 -28.45
C GLU A 216 11.35 19.72 -29.16
N GLY A 217 11.31 19.46 -30.46
CA GLY A 217 12.51 19.19 -31.25
C GLY A 217 13.08 17.78 -31.10
N PHE A 218 12.54 16.91 -30.23
CA PHE A 218 12.99 15.51 -30.10
C PHE A 218 13.03 14.77 -31.45
N SER A 219 12.06 15.01 -32.34
CA SER A 219 12.05 14.40 -33.67
C SER A 219 13.26 14.77 -34.54
N ARG A 220 13.84 15.96 -34.32
CA ARG A 220 14.99 16.50 -35.06
C ARG A 220 16.34 16.03 -34.52
N LEU A 221 16.38 15.46 -33.31
CA LEU A 221 17.59 14.92 -32.72
C LEU A 221 18.15 13.76 -33.55
N SER A 222 19.48 13.66 -33.58
CA SER A 222 20.19 12.52 -34.16
C SER A 222 19.85 11.23 -33.40
N PRO A 223 20.00 10.05 -34.03
CA PRO A 223 19.78 8.76 -33.34
C PRO A 223 20.58 8.64 -32.04
N LYS A 224 21.82 9.15 -32.01
CA LYS A 224 22.70 9.13 -30.83
C LYS A 224 22.18 10.01 -29.70
N GLU A 225 21.59 11.16 -30.03
CA GLU A 225 20.98 12.06 -29.04
C GLU A 225 19.66 11.52 -28.51
N LYS A 226 18.86 10.84 -29.34
CA LYS A 226 17.61 10.17 -28.91
C LYS A 226 17.84 8.95 -28.02
N ALA A 227 18.99 8.29 -28.18
CA ALA A 227 19.36 7.10 -27.40
C ALA A 227 20.01 7.42 -26.04
N ARG A 228 20.23 8.70 -25.74
CA ARG A 228 20.86 9.20 -24.52
C ARG A 228 19.81 9.48 -23.45
#